data_AF-A0A196KSW3-F1
#
_entry.id   AF-A0A196KSW3-F1
#
_cell.length_a   1.000
_cell.length_b   1.000
_cell.length_c   1.000
_cell.angle_alpha   90.00
_cell.angle_beta   90.00
_cell.angle_gamma   90.00
#
_symmetry.space_group_name_H-M   'P 1'
#
loop_
_entity.id
_entity.type
_entity.pdbx_description
1 polymer ?
#
loop_
_entity_poly.entity_id
_entity_poly.type
_entity_poly.pdbx_seq_one_letter_code
_entity_poly.pdbx_strand_id
1 'polypeptide(L)'
;MGYHQIDVLCRLFGPARVTAASKHFRYPESQREDLEDLMSVSLEFERGGMSSHLLLSRHGAGKSETLEIHGTEGVIQLDARHARVTLFGRDGSVLDQYAGPDLATDSPAVVLGYYLELISDRQAALAHLRHHCSLVALCHEVYDAAARAAVGHHQSIERTEST
;
A
#
# COMPACT_ATOMS: atom_id res chain seq x y z
N MET A 1 -6.99 -6.64 -1.56
CA MET A 1 -6.43 -5.73 -2.59
C MET A 1 -5.14 -5.08 -2.13
N GLY A 2 -5.08 -4.47 -0.95
CA GLY A 2 -3.91 -3.69 -0.48
C GLY A 2 -2.60 -4.42 -0.21
N TYR A 3 -2.61 -5.75 -0.15
CA TYR A 3 -1.44 -6.55 0.21
C TYR A 3 -0.21 -6.23 -0.67
N HIS A 4 -0.41 -6.16 -1.99
CA HIS A 4 0.68 -5.90 -2.93
C HIS A 4 1.22 -4.47 -2.80
N GLN A 5 0.38 -3.49 -2.52
CA GLN A 5 0.84 -2.13 -2.26
C GLN A 5 1.69 -2.07 -0.99
N ILE A 6 1.29 -2.76 0.08
CA ILE A 6 2.08 -2.85 1.32
C ILE A 6 3.41 -3.58 1.07
N ASP A 7 3.41 -4.67 0.29
CA ASP A 7 4.64 -5.38 -0.12
C ASP A 7 5.63 -4.45 -0.83
N VAL A 8 5.18 -3.75 -1.87
CA VAL A 8 6.01 -2.80 -2.63
C VAL A 8 6.58 -1.72 -1.71
N LEU A 9 5.74 -1.11 -0.87
CA LEU A 9 6.19 -0.09 0.08
C LEU A 9 7.25 -0.63 1.05
N CYS A 10 7.02 -1.83 1.61
CA CYS A 10 7.98 -2.43 2.55
C CYS A 10 9.29 -2.84 1.87
N ARG A 11 9.26 -3.23 0.59
CA ARG A 11 10.49 -3.50 -0.19
C ARG A 11 11.29 -2.24 -0.49
N LEU A 12 10.61 -1.13 -0.78
CA LEU A 12 11.26 0.15 -1.08
C LEU A 12 11.81 0.83 0.17
N PHE A 13 11.03 0.85 1.25
CA PHE A 13 11.30 1.69 2.42
C PHE A 13 11.64 0.89 3.69
N GLY A 14 11.57 -0.44 3.64
CA GLY A 14 11.85 -1.32 4.77
C GLY A 14 10.61 -1.61 5.63
N PRO A 15 10.81 -2.17 6.84
CA PRO A 15 9.71 -2.48 7.75
C PRO A 15 8.88 -1.24 8.12
N ALA A 16 7.57 -1.45 8.25
CA ALA A 16 6.60 -0.40 8.56
C ALA A 16 5.80 -0.72 9.83
N ARG A 17 5.34 0.33 10.50
CA ARG A 17 4.33 0.27 11.57
C ARG A 17 3.04 0.97 11.15
N VAL A 18 1.89 0.49 11.62
CA VAL A 18 0.60 1.16 11.36
C VAL A 18 0.41 2.30 12.36
N THR A 19 0.23 3.52 11.87
CA THR A 19 -0.04 4.69 12.73
C THR A 19 -1.51 5.03 12.77
N ALA A 20 -2.25 4.78 11.69
CA ALA A 20 -3.70 4.92 11.63
C ALA A 20 -4.28 4.06 10.51
N ALA A 21 -5.53 3.62 10.66
CA ALA A 21 -6.28 3.00 9.58
C ALA A 21 -7.77 3.29 9.72
N SER A 22 -8.48 3.30 8.60
CA SER A 22 -9.95 3.36 8.55
C SER A 22 -10.48 2.58 7.35
N LYS A 23 -11.57 1.85 7.57
CA LYS A 23 -12.32 1.15 6.52
C LYS A 23 -13.69 1.78 6.35
N HIS A 24 -14.17 1.86 5.12
CA HIS A 24 -15.46 2.44 4.78
C HIS A 24 -16.24 1.50 3.88
N PHE A 25 -17.56 1.54 4.01
CA PHE A 25 -18.50 0.75 3.24
C PHE A 25 -19.37 1.68 2.42
N ARG A 26 -19.50 1.38 1.14
CA ARG A 26 -20.37 2.06 0.20
C ARG A 26 -21.76 1.44 0.19
N TYR A 27 -21.85 0.13 0.40
CA TYR A 27 -23.09 -0.64 0.32
C TYR A 27 -23.46 -1.29 1.66
N PRO A 28 -24.75 -1.35 2.02
CA PRO A 28 -25.20 -2.05 3.22
C PRO A 28 -24.79 -3.53 3.24
N GLU A 29 -24.77 -4.19 2.09
CA GLU A 29 -24.36 -5.58 1.93
C GLU A 29 -22.87 -5.75 2.27
N SER A 30 -22.01 -4.86 1.76
CA SER A 30 -20.59 -4.81 2.11
C SER A 30 -20.38 -4.63 3.61
N GLN A 31 -21.17 -3.77 4.25
CA GLN A 31 -21.10 -3.56 5.70
C GLN A 31 -21.52 -4.79 6.50
N ARG A 32 -22.57 -5.51 6.07
CA ARG A 32 -23.06 -6.73 6.75
C ARG A 32 -22.03 -7.86 6.73
N GLU A 33 -21.33 -8.00 5.63
CA GLU A 33 -20.32 -9.04 5.41
C GLU A 33 -18.90 -8.62 5.84
N ASP A 34 -18.76 -7.42 6.41
CA ASP A 34 -17.48 -6.79 6.76
C ASP A 34 -16.46 -6.75 5.59
N LEU A 35 -16.97 -6.51 4.38
CA LEU A 35 -16.18 -6.40 3.15
C LEU A 35 -15.93 -4.94 2.83
N GLU A 36 -14.77 -4.41 3.18
CA GLU A 36 -14.50 -2.99 2.96
C GLU A 36 -14.55 -2.60 1.47
N ASP A 37 -15.04 -1.41 1.21
CA ASP A 37 -15.12 -0.81 -0.12
C ASP A 37 -13.99 0.18 -0.38
N LEU A 38 -13.56 0.84 0.70
CA LEU A 38 -12.45 1.76 0.76
C LEU A 38 -11.64 1.49 2.05
N MET A 39 -10.32 1.51 1.95
CA MET A 39 -9.41 1.46 3.08
C MET A 39 -8.41 2.60 2.97
N SER A 40 -8.19 3.30 4.06
CA SER A 40 -7.16 4.32 4.21
C SER A 40 -6.22 3.89 5.33
N VAL A 41 -4.91 3.88 5.07
CA VAL A 41 -3.88 3.40 5.99
C VAL A 41 -2.76 4.43 6.04
N SER A 42 -2.34 4.80 7.24
CA SER A 42 -1.13 5.58 7.47
C SER A 42 -0.06 4.66 8.06
N LEU A 43 1.12 4.69 7.44
CA LEU A 43 2.26 3.87 7.83
C LEU A 43 3.46 4.77 8.13
N GLU A 44 4.33 4.29 9.00
CA GLU A 44 5.65 4.88 9.23
C GLU A 44 6.72 3.81 9.08
N PHE A 45 7.80 4.16 8.39
CA PHE A 45 8.89 3.24 8.09
C PHE A 45 10.06 3.52 9.01
N GLU A 46 10.64 2.46 9.59
CA GLU A 46 11.76 2.57 10.54
C GLU A 46 13.00 3.20 9.88
N ARG A 47 13.16 2.99 8.57
CA ARG A 47 14.31 3.49 7.82
C ARG A 47 14.02 4.89 7.27
N GLY A 48 14.77 5.87 7.76
CA GLY A 48 14.81 7.22 7.17
C GLY A 48 13.66 8.15 7.56
N GLY A 49 12.85 7.81 8.57
CA GLY A 49 11.81 8.70 9.10
C GLY A 49 10.69 9.01 8.09
N MET A 50 10.38 8.04 7.23
CA MET A 50 9.37 8.21 6.20
C MET A 50 7.99 7.85 6.71
N SER A 51 7.00 8.67 6.36
CA SER A 51 5.58 8.36 6.54
C SER A 51 4.92 8.16 5.18
N SER A 52 3.95 7.27 5.08
CA SER A 52 3.13 7.12 3.88
C SER A 52 1.65 7.11 4.22
N HIS A 53 0.85 7.44 3.21
CA HIS A 53 -0.59 7.26 3.20
C HIS A 53 -0.98 6.38 2.02
N LEU A 54 -1.68 5.28 2.31
CA LEU A 54 -2.18 4.33 1.34
C LEU A 54 -3.70 4.42 1.28
N LEU A 55 -4.23 4.70 0.10
CA LEU A 55 -5.66 4.69 -0.19
C LEU A 55 -5.99 3.55 -1.16
N LEU A 56 -6.91 2.69 -0.78
CA LEU A 56 -7.34 1.53 -1.54
C LEU A 56 -8.84 1.64 -1.78
N SER A 57 -9.26 1.50 -3.03
CA SER A 57 -10.66 1.54 -3.42
C SER A 57 -10.97 0.43 -4.40
N ARG A 58 -12.07 -0.29 -4.19
CA ARG A 58 -12.58 -1.27 -5.17
C ARG A 58 -13.58 -0.67 -6.17
N HIS A 59 -13.95 0.61 -5.99
CA HIS A 59 -15.00 1.30 -6.76
C HIS A 59 -14.48 2.41 -7.67
N GLY A 60 -13.19 2.38 -8.02
CA GLY A 60 -12.64 3.26 -9.03
C GLY A 60 -13.27 3.00 -10.41
N ALA A 61 -13.35 4.03 -11.26
CA ALA A 61 -13.86 3.89 -12.63
C ALA A 61 -13.01 2.93 -13.50
N GLY A 62 -11.77 2.66 -13.08
CA GLY A 62 -10.90 1.63 -13.62
C GLY A 62 -9.78 1.31 -12.63
N LYS A 63 -9.02 0.23 -12.90
CA LYS A 63 -7.84 -0.11 -12.11
C LYS A 63 -6.79 1.00 -12.25
N SER A 64 -6.40 1.62 -11.14
CA SER A 64 -5.33 2.62 -11.07
C SER A 64 -4.39 2.25 -9.93
N GLU A 65 -3.09 2.34 -10.19
CA GLU A 65 -2.04 2.04 -9.21
C GLU A 65 -0.96 3.11 -9.35
N THR A 66 -1.07 4.13 -8.50
CA THR A 66 -0.18 5.29 -8.49
C THR A 66 0.58 5.37 -7.17
N LEU A 67 1.87 5.68 -7.25
CA LEU A 67 2.71 5.96 -6.09
C LEU A 67 3.38 7.32 -6.28
N GLU A 68 3.30 8.16 -5.26
CA GLU A 68 4.00 9.45 -5.23
C GLU A 68 4.94 9.48 -4.03
N ILE A 69 6.20 9.82 -4.29
CA ILE A 69 7.26 9.88 -3.29
C ILE A 69 7.77 11.32 -3.23
N HIS A 70 7.60 11.95 -2.08
CA HIS A 70 8.03 13.32 -1.84
C HIS A 70 9.39 13.30 -1.14
N GLY A 71 10.40 13.87 -1.79
CA GLY A 71 11.74 14.03 -1.26
C GLY A 71 12.09 15.50 -1.04
N THR A 72 13.26 15.75 -0.45
CA THR A 72 13.72 17.13 -0.23
C THR A 72 14.05 17.85 -1.53
N GLU A 73 14.42 17.14 -2.59
CA GLU A 73 14.87 17.70 -3.87
C GLU A 73 13.82 17.62 -4.99
N GLY A 74 12.64 17.07 -4.71
CA GLY A 74 11.64 16.86 -5.75
C GLY A 74 10.66 15.73 -5.44
N VAL A 75 9.95 15.29 -6.48
CA VAL A 75 8.87 14.31 -6.38
C VAL A 75 9.07 13.23 -7.44
N ILE A 76 8.88 11.96 -7.06
CA ILE A 76 8.77 10.85 -8.00
C ILE A 76 7.30 10.46 -8.09
N GLN A 77 6.76 10.43 -9.30
CA GLN A 77 5.45 9.87 -9.60
C GLN A 77 5.59 8.60 -10.41
N LEU A 78 4.99 7.52 -9.94
CA LEU A 78 4.97 6.22 -10.58
C LEU A 78 3.53 5.86 -10.91
N ASP A 79 3.30 5.50 -12.17
CA ASP A 79 2.08 4.88 -12.69
C ASP A 79 2.43 3.44 -13.05
N ALA A 80 2.09 2.51 -12.15
CA ALA A 80 2.44 1.12 -12.30
C ALA A 80 1.72 0.48 -13.50
N ARG A 81 0.50 0.93 -13.78
CA ARG A 81 -0.34 0.37 -14.85
C ARG A 81 0.24 0.66 -16.23
N HIS A 82 0.86 1.82 -16.40
CA HIS A 82 1.49 2.22 -17.66
C HIS A 82 3.01 2.08 -17.65
N ALA A 83 3.59 1.45 -16.61
CA ALA A 83 5.03 1.32 -16.43
C ALA A 83 5.80 2.66 -16.55
N ARG A 84 5.21 3.75 -16.06
CA ARG A 84 5.77 5.10 -16.20
C ARG A 84 6.29 5.61 -14.86
N VAL A 85 7.46 6.22 -14.90
CA VAL A 85 8.05 6.95 -13.77
C VAL A 85 8.43 8.34 -14.26
N THR A 86 8.00 9.37 -13.55
CA THR A 86 8.37 10.75 -13.83
C THR A 86 9.02 11.36 -12.59
N LEU A 87 10.21 11.94 -12.77
CA LEU A 87 10.94 12.66 -11.73
C LEU A 87 10.74 14.16 -11.95
N PHE A 88 10.25 14.84 -10.91
CA PHE A 88 10.07 16.28 -10.88
C PHE A 88 11.07 16.94 -9.95
N GLY A 89 11.60 18.09 -10.37
CA GLY A 89 12.40 18.97 -9.51
C GLY A 89 11.53 19.80 -8.57
N ARG A 90 12.17 20.52 -7.64
CA ARG A 90 11.49 21.41 -6.68
C ARG A 90 10.59 22.48 -7.32
N ASP A 91 10.93 22.90 -8.53
CA ASP A 91 10.19 23.91 -9.31
C ASP A 91 9.05 23.29 -10.14
N GLY A 92 8.83 21.98 -10.05
CA GLY A 92 7.85 21.24 -10.84
C GLY A 92 8.31 20.93 -12.26
N SER A 93 9.56 21.26 -12.63
CA SER A 93 10.12 20.86 -13.92
C SER A 93 10.30 19.34 -13.97
N VAL A 94 10.05 18.74 -15.13
CA VAL A 94 10.35 17.32 -15.36
C VAL A 94 11.87 17.20 -15.53
N LEU A 95 12.53 16.51 -14.60
CA LEU A 95 13.96 16.25 -14.64
C LEU A 95 14.29 15.00 -15.44
N ASP A 96 13.46 13.97 -15.30
CA ASP A 96 13.62 12.70 -16.02
C ASP A 96 12.28 11.98 -16.18
N GLN A 97 12.19 11.13 -17.20
CA GLN A 97 11.03 10.30 -17.44
C GLN A 97 11.46 8.93 -17.99
N TYR A 98 10.99 7.89 -17.31
CA TYR A 98 11.09 6.52 -17.76
C TYR A 98 9.73 6.02 -18.22
N ALA A 99 9.70 5.42 -19.40
CA ALA A 99 8.58 4.62 -19.90
C ALA A 99 9.09 3.20 -20.12
N GLY A 100 8.64 2.28 -19.29
CA GLY A 100 8.94 0.87 -19.42
C GLY A 100 8.21 0.24 -20.62
N PRO A 101 8.58 -0.99 -20.99
CA PRO A 101 7.84 -1.72 -22.02
C PRO A 101 6.38 -1.95 -21.57
N ASP A 102 5.44 -1.92 -22.52
CA ASP A 102 4.01 -2.25 -22.30
C ASP A 102 3.79 -3.70 -21.84
N LEU A 103 4.85 -4.52 -21.82
CA LEU A 103 4.81 -5.92 -21.41
C LEU A 103 4.59 -6.02 -19.90
N ALA A 104 3.47 -6.64 -19.54
CA ALA A 104 3.17 -7.01 -18.17
C ALA A 104 4.33 -7.82 -17.56
N THR A 105 4.99 -7.26 -16.56
CA THR A 105 5.93 -7.95 -15.67
C THR A 105 5.30 -9.14 -14.94
N ASP A 106 3.97 -9.29 -15.06
CA ASP A 106 3.16 -10.36 -14.48
C ASP A 106 3.04 -11.61 -15.37
N SER A 107 3.87 -11.75 -16.42
CA SER A 107 3.90 -13.00 -17.19
C SER A 107 4.15 -14.18 -16.25
N PRO A 108 3.29 -15.23 -16.27
CA PRO A 108 3.49 -16.40 -15.41
C PRO A 108 4.88 -17.03 -15.54
N ALA A 109 5.52 -16.91 -16.70
CA ALA A 109 6.88 -17.40 -16.93
C ALA A 109 7.94 -16.61 -16.15
N VAL A 110 7.79 -15.28 -16.05
CA VAL A 110 8.71 -14.41 -15.27
C VAL A 110 8.56 -14.72 -13.78
N VAL A 111 7.32 -14.80 -13.30
CA VAL A 111 7.02 -15.12 -11.90
C VAL A 111 7.52 -16.52 -11.54
N LEU A 112 7.25 -17.53 -12.39
CA LEU A 112 7.74 -18.89 -12.18
C LEU A 112 9.27 -18.96 -12.19
N GLY A 113 9.92 -18.28 -13.14
CA GLY A 113 11.38 -18.18 -13.19
C GLY A 113 11.98 -17.64 -11.91
N TYR A 114 11.42 -16.53 -11.40
CA TYR A 114 11.82 -15.97 -10.11
C TYR A 114 11.69 -16.99 -8.96
N TYR A 115 10.58 -17.73 -8.89
CA TYR A 115 10.40 -18.73 -7.83
C TYR A 115 11.35 -19.93 -7.96
N LEU A 116 11.66 -20.37 -9.19
CA LEU A 116 12.64 -21.45 -9.42
C LEU A 116 14.06 -21.05 -8.99
N GLU A 117 14.44 -19.80 -9.25
CA GLU A 117 15.71 -19.25 -8.75
C GLU A 117 15.69 -19.14 -7.22
N LEU A 118 14.58 -18.64 -6.66
CA LEU A 118 14.42 -18.45 -5.22
C LEU A 118 14.54 -19.76 -4.44
N ILE A 119 13.89 -20.85 -4.88
CA ILE A 119 13.97 -22.15 -4.18
C ILE A 119 15.36 -22.78 -4.26
N SER A 120 16.18 -22.36 -5.22
CA SER A 120 17.55 -22.83 -5.37
C SER A 120 18.49 -22.21 -4.31
N ASP A 121 18.08 -21.11 -3.67
CA ASP A 121 18.77 -20.49 -2.54
C ASP A 121 17.91 -20.54 -1.27
N ARG A 122 18.29 -21.43 -0.35
CA ARG A 122 17.59 -21.61 0.93
C ARG A 122 17.52 -20.33 1.77
N GLN A 123 18.57 -19.51 1.80
CA GLN A 123 18.57 -18.30 2.62
C GLN A 123 17.65 -17.23 2.01
N ALA A 124 17.70 -17.08 0.69
CA ALA A 124 16.79 -16.19 -0.03
C ALA A 124 15.33 -16.63 0.16
N ALA A 125 15.03 -17.93 0.02
CA ALA A 125 13.69 -18.47 0.24
C ALA A 125 13.18 -18.21 1.67
N LEU A 126 14.02 -18.41 2.69
CA LEU A 126 13.65 -18.13 4.08
C LEU A 126 13.43 -16.64 4.33
N ALA A 127 14.26 -15.76 3.76
CA ALA A 127 14.08 -14.31 3.85
C ALA A 127 12.77 -13.87 3.19
N HIS A 128 12.45 -14.43 2.01
CA HIS A 128 11.21 -14.19 1.29
C HIS A 128 9.98 -14.61 2.12
N LEU A 129 9.99 -15.82 2.71
CA LEU A 129 8.90 -16.27 3.59
C LEU A 129 8.72 -15.38 4.82
N ARG A 130 9.82 -14.99 5.48
CA ARG A 130 9.77 -14.07 6.64
C ARG A 130 9.16 -12.73 6.26
N HIS A 131 9.53 -12.20 5.10
CA HIS A 131 8.94 -10.98 4.56
C HIS A 131 7.42 -11.13 4.39
N HIS A 132 6.96 -12.19 3.71
CA HIS A 132 5.51 -12.43 3.55
C HIS A 132 4.77 -12.62 4.88
N CYS A 133 5.37 -13.30 5.87
CA CYS A 133 4.80 -13.40 7.22
C CYS A 133 4.67 -12.03 7.89
N SER A 134 5.68 -11.17 7.78
CA SER A 134 5.61 -9.81 8.33
C SER A 134 4.54 -8.95 7.65
N LEU A 135 4.35 -9.11 6.33
CA LEU A 135 3.27 -8.43 5.60
C LEU A 135 1.88 -8.88 6.06
N VAL A 136 1.69 -10.17 6.30
CA VAL A 136 0.42 -10.70 6.82
C VAL A 136 0.15 -10.14 8.23
N ALA A 137 1.15 -10.11 9.10
CA ALA A 137 1.03 -9.51 10.42
C ALA A 137 0.68 -8.01 10.34
N LEU A 138 1.33 -7.28 9.43
CA LEU A 138 1.05 -5.86 9.20
C LEU A 138 -0.38 -5.63 8.67
N CYS A 139 -0.87 -6.47 7.75
CA CYS A 139 -2.26 -6.43 7.31
C CYS A 139 -3.23 -6.64 8.47
N HIS A 140 -2.95 -7.59 9.38
CA HIS A 140 -3.76 -7.79 10.57
C HIS A 140 -3.78 -6.53 11.45
N GLU A 141 -2.63 -5.91 11.67
CA GLU A 141 -2.52 -4.67 12.44
C GLU A 141 -3.32 -3.52 11.81
N VAL A 142 -3.36 -3.43 10.48
CA VAL A 142 -4.21 -2.46 9.75
C VAL A 142 -5.69 -2.66 10.09
N TYR A 143 -6.19 -3.90 10.05
CA TYR A 143 -7.58 -4.19 10.39
C TYR A 143 -7.88 -3.93 11.87
N ASP A 144 -6.96 -4.30 12.77
CA ASP A 144 -7.08 -3.99 14.20
C ASP A 144 -7.14 -2.47 14.45
N ALA A 145 -6.29 -1.70 13.77
CA ALA A 145 -6.29 -0.25 13.86
C ALA A 145 -7.59 0.38 13.34
N ALA A 146 -8.12 -0.12 12.23
CA ALA A 146 -9.39 0.33 11.67
C ALA A 146 -10.58 0.01 12.60
N ALA A 147 -10.57 -1.17 13.24
CA ALA A 147 -11.59 -1.54 14.22
C ALA A 147 -11.57 -0.62 15.44
N ARG A 148 -10.39 -0.29 15.97
CA ARG A 148 -10.24 0.68 17.08
C ARG A 148 -10.76 2.07 16.71
N ALA A 149 -10.48 2.53 15.49
CA ALA A 149 -10.94 3.84 15.01
C ALA A 149 -12.48 3.94 14.93
N ALA A 150 -13.16 2.85 14.53
CA ALA A 150 -14.62 2.81 14.47
C ALA A 150 -15.28 2.97 15.85
N VAL A 151 -14.71 2.35 16.89
CA VAL A 151 -15.20 2.46 18.27
C VAL A 151 -15.01 3.88 18.82
N GLY A 152 -13.86 4.51 18.53
CA GLY A 152 -13.57 5.87 18.95
C GLY A 152 -14.54 6.89 18.35
N HIS A 153 -14.95 6.71 17.08
CA HIS A 153 -15.91 7.60 16.41
C HIS A 153 -17.31 7.51 17.02
N HIS A 154 -17.75 6.32 17.42
CA HIS A 154 -19.08 6.12 18.02
C HIS A 154 -19.21 6.84 19.39
N GLN A 155 -18.16 6.80 20.22
CA GLN A 155 -18.17 7.45 21.54
C GLN A 155 -18.16 9.00 21.47
N SER A 156 -17.57 9.58 20.42
CA SER A 156 -17.60 11.03 20.18
C SER A 156 -18.95 11.54 19.70
N ILE A 157 -19.71 10.74 18.95
CA ILE A 157 -21.05 11.13 18.47
C ILE A 157 -22.04 11.16 19.65
N GLU A 158 -22.04 10.13 20.50
CA GLU A 158 -22.94 10.07 21.68
C GLU A 158 -22.72 11.23 22.67
N ARG A 159 -21.49 11.73 22.78
CA ARG A 159 -21.18 12.90 23.62
C ARG A 159 -21.68 14.22 23.05
N THR A 160 -21.93 14.31 21.75
CA THR A 160 -22.35 15.56 21.10
C THR A 160 -23.87 15.71 21.07
N GLU A 161 -24.62 14.61 21.24
CA GLU A 161 -26.09 14.62 21.30
C GLU A 161 -26.66 14.81 22.73
N SER A 162 -25.80 14.96 23.74
CA SER A 162 -26.17 15.09 25.16
C SER A 162 -26.04 16.51 25.73
N THR A 163 -25.94 17.55 24.89
CA THR A 163 -25.89 18.96 25.28
C THR A 163 -26.89 19.79 24.51
#